data_AF-A0A9E8QJ52-F1
#
_entry.id   AF-A0A9E8QJ52-F1
#
_cell.length_a   1.000
_cell.length_b   1.000
_cell.length_c   1.000
_cell.angle_alpha   90.00
_cell.angle_beta   90.00
_cell.angle_gamma   90.00
#
_symmetry.space_group_name_H-M   'P 1'
#
loop_
_entity.id
_entity.type
_entity.pdbx_description
1 polymer ?
#
loop_
_entity_poly.entity_id
_entity_poly.type
_entity_poly.pdbx_seq_one_letter_code
_entity_poly.pdbx_strand_id
1 'polypeptide(L)'
;MTDEKNVPTRDVPPGGVSPRQRRAKRVTLAAVVAVVAGVVAYGIPANAAYALPDLPEKDVDAWTMPLDRYVPVGETSSSYALLLVAQQCMVSAGHDDFVVPWRDVAAGDRAGELSMNGSLRLRAFDLATAETRGYHALSVIDAGAAAWSEFSSQPWTDERSARFDTCVQRARGTVPSLDDYSNRTQSLVRLNNAAFEGARDDPTVTATWDDWRGCMQDARVGDVASDPSGMPTLEMADRFETLDSSTSPTDDEIEIATADARCRESSGYRDALYEAEWQRQLTVPHDDGELLSGIDTAALAADNAEIRRVLAELTPPQPPS
;
A
#
# COMPACT_ATOMS: atom_id res chain seq x y z
N MET A 1 26.72 60.97 -47.13
CA MET A 1 28.00 61.56 -47.56
C MET A 1 28.98 61.30 -46.43
N THR A 2 29.96 60.42 -46.70
CA THR A 2 31.20 60.12 -45.94
C THR A 2 31.03 59.55 -44.50
N ASP A 3 31.74 58.53 -44.03
CA ASP A 3 32.96 57.90 -44.53
C ASP A 3 33.16 56.52 -43.91
N GLU A 4 33.68 55.61 -44.70
CA GLU A 4 33.97 54.21 -44.41
C GLU A 4 35.43 54.11 -43.95
N LYS A 5 35.69 53.61 -42.73
CA LYS A 5 37.06 53.38 -42.24
C LYS A 5 37.39 51.89 -42.14
N ASN A 6 38.15 51.47 -43.15
CA ASN A 6 39.00 50.29 -43.24
C ASN A 6 39.78 49.98 -41.95
N VAL A 7 39.79 48.71 -41.54
CA VAL A 7 40.73 48.12 -40.58
C VAL A 7 41.53 47.03 -41.29
N PRO A 8 42.87 46.98 -41.17
CA PRO A 8 43.72 46.08 -41.95
C PRO A 8 43.70 44.66 -41.38
N THR A 9 43.57 43.67 -42.28
CA THR A 9 43.83 42.26 -42.02
C THR A 9 45.33 42.03 -41.78
N ARG A 10 45.68 41.52 -40.59
CA ARG A 10 47.00 40.96 -40.31
C ARG A 10 46.97 39.47 -40.61
N ASP A 11 47.81 39.05 -41.55
CA ASP A 11 48.16 37.64 -41.78
C ASP A 11 48.79 37.03 -40.53
N VAL A 12 48.19 35.96 -40.01
CA VAL A 12 48.76 35.09 -38.97
C VAL A 12 49.13 33.76 -39.65
N PRO A 13 50.38 33.29 -39.53
CA PRO A 13 50.81 32.05 -40.19
C PRO A 13 50.14 30.83 -39.54
N PRO A 14 49.89 29.74 -40.30
CA PRO A 14 49.32 28.52 -39.74
C PRO A 14 50.36 27.84 -38.83
N GLY A 15 50.24 28.06 -37.53
CA GLY A 15 50.98 27.34 -36.50
C GLY A 15 50.58 25.87 -36.51
N GLY A 16 51.44 25.02 -37.07
CA GLY A 16 51.30 23.57 -37.00
C GLY A 16 51.23 23.09 -35.55
N VAL A 17 50.09 22.49 -35.18
CA VAL A 17 49.87 21.93 -33.85
C VAL A 17 50.86 20.79 -33.61
N SER A 18 51.81 21.01 -32.69
CA SER A 18 52.86 20.05 -32.38
C SER A 18 52.28 18.72 -31.88
N PRO A 19 52.94 17.58 -32.15
CA PRO A 19 52.48 16.26 -31.73
C PRO A 19 52.32 16.12 -30.20
N ARG A 20 53.03 16.95 -29.42
CA ARG A 20 52.86 17.03 -27.95
C ARG A 20 51.52 17.65 -27.54
N GLN A 21 51.04 18.65 -28.27
CA GLN A 21 49.72 19.27 -28.03
C GLN A 21 48.57 18.32 -28.40
N ARG A 22 48.74 17.50 -29.45
CA ARG A 22 47.75 16.46 -29.80
C ARG A 22 47.68 15.34 -28.77
N ARG A 23 48.82 14.94 -28.19
CA ARG A 23 48.86 13.97 -27.08
C ARG A 23 48.24 14.55 -25.80
N ALA A 24 48.53 15.80 -25.45
CA ALA A 24 47.92 16.46 -24.28
C ALA A 24 46.39 16.53 -24.42
N LYS A 25 45.87 16.96 -25.58
CA LYS A 25 44.41 17.00 -25.82
C LYS A 25 43.75 15.61 -25.77
N ARG A 26 44.43 14.55 -26.24
CA ARG A 26 43.91 13.18 -26.16
C ARG A 26 43.91 12.62 -24.73
N VAL A 27 44.92 12.96 -23.93
CA VAL A 27 45.00 12.56 -22.51
C VAL A 27 43.95 13.30 -21.68
N THR A 28 43.72 14.59 -21.93
CA THR A 28 42.67 15.35 -21.27
C THR A 28 41.27 14.87 -21.67
N LEU A 29 41.05 14.56 -22.95
CA LEU A 29 39.77 14.00 -23.41
C LEU A 29 39.50 12.62 -22.80
N ALA A 30 40.51 11.76 -22.73
CA ALA A 30 40.39 10.44 -22.10
C ALA A 30 40.12 10.55 -20.58
N ALA A 31 40.73 11.50 -19.89
CA ALA A 31 40.48 11.76 -18.47
C ALA A 31 39.06 12.33 -18.23
N VAL A 32 38.57 13.23 -19.08
CA VAL A 32 37.21 13.76 -18.98
C VAL A 32 36.15 12.69 -19.29
N VAL A 33 36.38 11.85 -20.30
CA VAL A 33 35.47 10.72 -20.59
C VAL A 33 35.48 9.69 -19.47
N ALA A 34 36.63 9.41 -18.85
CA ALA A 34 36.71 8.51 -17.69
C ALA A 34 36.02 9.08 -16.43
N VAL A 35 36.07 10.41 -16.22
CA VAL A 35 35.35 11.06 -15.11
C VAL A 35 33.84 11.13 -15.38
N VAL A 36 33.42 11.40 -16.63
CA VAL A 36 31.99 11.41 -16.99
C VAL A 36 31.40 9.98 -16.98
N ALA A 37 32.16 8.96 -17.40
CA ALA A 37 31.73 7.56 -17.29
C ALA A 37 31.77 7.04 -15.84
N GLY A 38 32.71 7.51 -15.01
CA GLY A 38 32.80 7.16 -13.59
C GLY A 38 31.70 7.76 -12.72
N VAL A 39 31.18 8.94 -13.09
CA VAL A 39 30.06 9.60 -12.37
C VAL A 39 28.71 8.93 -12.65
N VAL A 40 28.55 8.21 -13.76
CA VAL A 40 27.32 7.44 -14.03
C VAL A 40 27.26 6.14 -13.21
N ALA A 41 28.39 5.66 -12.67
CA ALA A 41 28.45 4.42 -11.91
C ALA A 41 28.12 4.56 -10.41
N TYR A 42 27.88 5.77 -9.89
CA TYR A 42 27.69 6.01 -8.46
C TYR A 42 26.48 6.87 -8.07
N GLY A 43 25.49 6.95 -8.95
CA GLY A 43 24.23 7.63 -8.64
C GLY A 43 23.17 7.21 -9.62
N ILE A 44 22.67 5.99 -9.48
CA ILE A 44 21.35 5.66 -10.04
C ILE A 44 20.39 6.67 -9.38
N PRO A 45 19.70 7.53 -10.16
CA PRO A 45 18.80 8.50 -9.56
C PRO A 45 17.74 7.75 -8.76
N ALA A 46 17.33 8.28 -7.61
CA ALA A 46 16.28 7.70 -6.77
C ALA A 46 14.98 7.39 -7.54
N ASN A 47 14.75 8.05 -8.68
CA ASN A 47 13.61 7.84 -9.57
C ASN A 47 13.85 6.81 -10.69
N ALA A 48 15.00 6.14 -10.74
CA ALA A 48 15.21 5.07 -11.71
C ALA A 48 14.26 3.91 -11.38
N ALA A 49 13.70 3.31 -12.43
CA ALA A 49 12.81 2.17 -12.27
C ALA A 49 13.58 0.96 -11.71
N TYR A 50 13.13 0.45 -10.57
CA TYR A 50 13.54 -0.84 -10.03
C TYR A 50 12.46 -1.87 -10.33
N ALA A 51 12.82 -2.95 -11.04
CA ALA A 51 11.90 -4.02 -11.37
C ALA A 51 11.74 -4.99 -10.19
N LEU A 52 10.51 -5.24 -9.77
CA LEU A 52 10.26 -6.19 -8.68
C LEU A 52 10.57 -7.63 -9.13
N PRO A 53 11.31 -8.41 -8.31
CA PRO A 53 11.53 -9.84 -8.58
C PRO A 53 10.26 -10.66 -8.27
N ASP A 54 10.15 -11.86 -8.84
CA ASP A 54 9.13 -12.90 -8.57
C ASP A 54 7.69 -12.37 -8.39
N LEU A 55 7.00 -12.09 -9.50
CA LEU A 55 5.64 -11.55 -9.46
C LEU A 55 4.62 -12.63 -9.03
N PRO A 56 3.55 -12.27 -8.30
CA PRO A 56 2.45 -13.19 -8.03
C PRO A 56 1.72 -13.58 -9.33
N GLU A 57 0.86 -14.59 -9.27
CA GLU A 57 -0.10 -14.84 -10.34
C GLU A 57 -1.12 -13.70 -10.39
N LYS A 58 -1.47 -13.25 -11.61
CA LYS A 58 -2.49 -12.22 -11.78
C LYS A 58 -3.86 -12.79 -11.44
N ASP A 59 -4.61 -12.09 -10.60
CA ASP A 59 -5.99 -12.41 -10.26
C ASP A 59 -6.78 -11.11 -10.08
N VAL A 60 -7.64 -10.79 -11.04
CA VAL A 60 -8.46 -9.57 -11.04
C VAL A 60 -9.67 -9.67 -10.13
N ASP A 61 -10.14 -10.89 -9.84
CA ASP A 61 -11.27 -11.11 -8.92
C ASP A 61 -10.81 -10.95 -7.47
N ALA A 62 -9.62 -11.46 -7.15
CA ALA A 62 -8.99 -11.24 -5.85
C ALA A 62 -8.24 -9.90 -5.73
N TRP A 63 -8.12 -9.15 -6.84
CA TRP A 63 -7.31 -7.93 -6.95
C TRP A 63 -5.86 -8.12 -6.49
N THR A 64 -5.25 -9.26 -6.82
CA THR A 64 -3.88 -9.59 -6.42
C THR A 64 -2.88 -8.69 -7.15
N MET A 65 -2.05 -7.96 -6.40
CA MET A 65 -1.11 -6.98 -6.93
C MET A 65 0.36 -7.31 -6.59
N PRO A 66 1.34 -6.83 -7.40
CA PRO A 66 2.75 -7.12 -7.18
C PRO A 66 3.29 -6.72 -5.80
N LEU A 67 2.78 -5.64 -5.20
CA LEU A 67 3.24 -5.16 -3.89
C LEU A 67 2.62 -5.90 -2.70
N ASP A 68 1.56 -6.70 -2.90
CA ASP A 68 0.83 -7.39 -1.81
C ASP A 68 1.72 -8.35 -1.02
N ARG A 69 2.73 -8.94 -1.68
CA ARG A 69 3.68 -9.87 -1.06
C ARG A 69 4.60 -9.23 -0.01
N TYR A 70 4.68 -7.90 0.02
CA TYR A 70 5.47 -7.15 0.99
C TYR A 70 4.63 -6.65 2.15
N VAL A 71 3.30 -6.85 2.11
CA VAL A 71 2.39 -6.39 3.15
C VAL A 71 2.46 -7.34 4.36
N PRO A 72 2.91 -6.86 5.53
CA PRO A 72 2.83 -7.63 6.76
C PRO A 72 1.38 -7.75 7.22
N VAL A 73 1.08 -8.78 8.01
CA VAL A 73 -0.16 -8.83 8.78
C VAL A 73 -0.27 -7.58 9.67
N GLY A 74 -1.50 -7.12 9.93
CA GLY A 74 -1.71 -5.87 10.64
C GLY A 74 -1.16 -5.86 12.06
N GLU A 75 -0.82 -4.66 12.53
CA GLU A 75 -0.20 -4.43 13.85
C GLU A 75 -1.09 -4.90 15.00
N THR A 76 -2.43 -4.77 14.87
CA THR A 76 -3.37 -5.23 15.90
C THR A 76 -3.34 -6.74 16.00
N SER A 77 -3.40 -7.44 14.86
CA SER A 77 -3.29 -8.90 14.79
C SER A 77 -1.97 -9.42 15.39
N SER A 78 -0.84 -8.83 15.00
CA SER A 78 0.48 -9.23 15.51
C SER A 78 0.62 -9.02 17.01
N SER A 79 0.26 -7.83 17.51
CA SER A 79 0.33 -7.49 18.93
C SER A 79 -0.60 -8.36 19.77
N TYR A 80 -1.79 -8.65 19.27
CA TYR A 80 -2.75 -9.51 19.96
C TYR A 80 -2.29 -10.97 20.00
N ALA A 81 -1.77 -11.51 18.89
CA ALA A 81 -1.19 -12.85 18.86
C ALA A 81 -0.05 -13.03 19.87
N LEU A 82 0.84 -12.04 19.98
CA LEU A 82 1.91 -12.03 20.98
C LEU A 82 1.36 -12.13 22.41
N LEU A 83 0.30 -11.40 22.71
CA LEU A 83 -0.33 -11.39 24.04
C LEU A 83 -1.05 -12.69 24.36
N LEU A 84 -1.73 -13.30 23.37
CA LEU A 84 -2.34 -14.62 23.52
C LEU A 84 -1.31 -15.70 23.87
N VAL A 85 -0.12 -15.65 23.25
CA VAL A 85 0.96 -16.58 23.59
C VAL A 85 1.57 -16.26 24.96
N ALA A 86 1.76 -14.98 25.29
CA ALA A 86 2.29 -14.55 26.58
C ALA A 86 1.36 -14.93 27.76
N GLN A 87 0.04 -14.99 27.53
CA GLN A 87 -0.95 -15.36 28.53
C GLN A 87 -0.64 -16.70 29.21
N GLN A 88 -0.24 -17.73 28.45
CA GLN A 88 0.04 -19.05 29.03
C GLN A 88 1.17 -18.99 30.08
N CYS A 89 2.18 -18.16 29.82
CA CYS A 89 3.28 -17.94 30.76
C CYS A 89 2.82 -17.13 31.99
N MET A 90 1.97 -16.12 31.81
CA MET A 90 1.43 -15.32 32.91
C MET A 90 0.57 -16.15 33.86
N VAL A 91 -0.35 -16.95 33.31
CA VAL A 91 -1.19 -17.88 34.09
C VAL A 91 -0.33 -18.90 34.81
N SER A 92 0.67 -19.49 34.14
CA SER A 92 1.60 -20.44 34.78
C SER A 92 2.44 -19.81 35.89
N ALA A 93 2.61 -18.49 35.90
CA ALA A 93 3.32 -17.74 36.93
C ALA A 93 2.42 -17.29 38.11
N GLY A 94 1.14 -17.70 38.12
CA GLY A 94 0.18 -17.37 39.16
C GLY A 94 -0.62 -16.07 38.92
N HIS A 95 -0.56 -15.52 37.71
CA HIS A 95 -1.41 -14.40 37.29
C HIS A 95 -2.64 -14.91 36.53
N ASP A 96 -3.51 -15.65 37.22
CA ASP A 96 -4.72 -16.25 36.65
C ASP A 96 -5.73 -15.20 36.13
N ASP A 97 -5.62 -13.96 36.61
CA ASP A 97 -6.42 -12.81 36.17
C ASP A 97 -5.94 -12.22 34.84
N PHE A 98 -4.76 -12.60 34.35
CA PHE A 98 -4.25 -12.20 33.04
C PHE A 98 -4.95 -13.03 31.95
N VAL A 99 -6.19 -12.66 31.64
CA VAL A 99 -6.98 -13.27 30.58
C VAL A 99 -7.22 -12.24 29.48
N VAL A 100 -6.61 -12.48 28.32
CA VAL A 100 -6.74 -11.64 27.14
C VAL A 100 -8.18 -11.77 26.62
N PRO A 101 -8.96 -10.66 26.54
CA PRO A 101 -10.34 -10.72 26.09
C PRO A 101 -10.42 -10.91 24.57
N TRP A 102 -11.56 -11.42 24.08
CA TRP A 102 -11.84 -11.48 22.63
C TRP A 102 -11.86 -10.09 22.01
N ARG A 103 -11.38 -10.00 20.76
CA ARG A 103 -11.43 -8.80 19.91
C ARG A 103 -11.64 -9.16 18.46
N ASP A 104 -12.27 -8.26 17.70
CA ASP A 104 -12.22 -8.30 16.24
C ASP A 104 -10.94 -7.60 15.78
N VAL A 105 -9.82 -8.32 15.83
CA VAL A 105 -8.51 -7.79 15.42
C VAL A 105 -8.47 -7.41 13.94
N ALA A 106 -9.31 -8.04 13.10
CA ALA A 106 -9.41 -7.69 11.70
C ALA A 106 -10.07 -6.32 11.51
N ALA A 107 -11.07 -5.97 12.33
CA ALA A 107 -11.61 -4.60 12.37
C ALA A 107 -10.57 -3.58 12.84
N GLY A 108 -9.77 -3.94 13.85
CA GLY A 108 -8.65 -3.10 14.31
C GLY A 108 -7.59 -2.85 13.24
N ASP A 109 -7.20 -3.87 12.50
CA ASP A 109 -6.24 -3.73 11.39
C ASP A 109 -6.81 -2.89 10.25
N ARG A 110 -8.08 -3.09 9.87
CA ARG A 110 -8.78 -2.22 8.90
C ARG A 110 -8.81 -0.77 9.35
N ALA A 111 -9.01 -0.50 10.64
CA ALA A 111 -8.95 0.87 11.18
C ALA A 111 -7.57 1.51 10.97
N GLY A 112 -6.50 0.76 11.25
CA GLY A 112 -5.13 1.18 11.02
C GLY A 112 -4.83 1.44 9.53
N GLU A 113 -5.23 0.51 8.67
CA GLU A 113 -5.10 0.66 7.21
C GLU A 113 -5.84 1.89 6.69
N LEU A 114 -7.05 2.15 7.17
CA LEU A 114 -7.79 3.35 6.78
C LEU A 114 -7.11 4.64 7.24
N SER A 115 -6.55 4.64 8.45
CA SER A 115 -5.77 5.78 8.94
C SER A 115 -4.50 6.03 8.13
N MET A 116 -3.87 4.98 7.59
CA MET A 116 -2.62 5.09 6.85
C MET A 116 -2.84 5.35 5.35
N ASN A 117 -3.84 4.70 4.75
CA ASN A 117 -4.00 4.61 3.30
C ASN A 117 -5.17 5.47 2.78
N GLY A 118 -6.16 5.81 3.61
CA GLY A 118 -7.26 6.75 3.30
C GLY A 118 -8.19 6.35 2.13
N SER A 119 -7.79 5.42 1.25
CA SER A 119 -8.36 5.22 -0.10
C SER A 119 -8.59 3.76 -0.51
N LEU A 120 -8.20 2.76 0.31
CA LEU A 120 -8.37 1.33 -0.02
C LEU A 120 -9.83 0.87 -0.14
N ARG A 121 -10.79 1.70 0.28
CA ARG A 121 -12.22 1.30 0.41
C ARG A 121 -12.85 0.84 -0.91
N LEU A 122 -12.30 1.21 -2.08
CA LEU A 122 -12.97 1.03 -3.38
C LEU A 122 -12.07 0.54 -4.53
N ARG A 123 -10.83 0.08 -4.25
CA ARG A 123 -9.92 -0.37 -5.33
C ARG A 123 -10.39 -1.67 -5.98
N ALA A 124 -10.78 -2.63 -5.16
CA ALA A 124 -11.34 -3.92 -5.56
C ALA A 124 -12.87 -3.92 -5.48
N PHE A 125 -13.54 -2.86 -5.96
CA PHE A 125 -14.99 -2.78 -5.93
C PHE A 125 -15.59 -3.67 -7.02
N ASP A 126 -16.18 -4.79 -6.60
CA ASP A 126 -16.75 -5.83 -7.46
C ASP A 126 -18.24 -6.07 -7.16
N LEU A 127 -18.84 -6.97 -7.93
CA LEU A 127 -20.27 -7.28 -7.80
C LEU A 127 -20.60 -7.90 -6.44
N ALA A 128 -19.74 -8.79 -5.93
CA ALA A 128 -19.98 -9.44 -4.63
C ALA A 128 -19.94 -8.43 -3.47
N THR A 129 -19.01 -7.47 -3.51
CA THR A 129 -18.96 -6.35 -2.56
C THR A 129 -20.21 -5.49 -2.66
N ALA A 130 -20.61 -5.10 -3.88
CA ALA A 130 -21.78 -4.26 -4.10
C ALA A 130 -23.08 -4.92 -3.60
N GLU A 131 -23.28 -6.20 -3.88
CA GLU A 131 -24.48 -6.94 -3.49
C GLU A 131 -24.58 -7.19 -1.98
N THR A 132 -23.44 -7.21 -1.27
CA THR A 132 -23.41 -7.51 0.17
C THR A 132 -23.29 -6.28 1.06
N ARG A 133 -22.60 -5.24 0.60
CA ARG A 133 -22.25 -4.07 1.40
C ARG A 133 -22.56 -2.74 0.73
N GLY A 134 -23.08 -2.72 -0.49
CA GLY A 134 -23.23 -1.48 -1.24
C GLY A 134 -21.87 -0.78 -1.39
N TYR A 135 -21.84 0.52 -1.11
CA TYR A 135 -20.63 1.32 -1.04
C TYR A 135 -20.00 1.38 0.36
N HIS A 136 -20.61 0.76 1.38
CA HIS A 136 -20.01 0.71 2.71
C HIS A 136 -18.67 -0.03 2.69
N ALA A 137 -17.67 0.59 3.30
CA ALA A 137 -16.44 -0.10 3.64
C ALA A 137 -16.70 -1.24 4.62
N LEU A 138 -15.76 -2.18 4.72
CA LEU A 138 -15.79 -3.13 5.83
C LEU A 138 -15.74 -2.35 7.14
N SER A 139 -16.57 -2.74 8.11
CA SER A 139 -16.63 -2.05 9.39
C SER A 139 -15.25 -2.02 10.05
N VAL A 140 -14.92 -0.92 10.73
CA VAL A 140 -13.70 -0.80 11.54
C VAL A 140 -13.99 -0.86 13.04
N ILE A 141 -15.23 -1.21 13.39
CA ILE A 141 -15.65 -1.30 14.78
C ILE A 141 -15.17 -2.63 15.36
N ASP A 142 -14.14 -2.56 16.19
CA ASP A 142 -13.71 -3.68 17.02
C ASP A 142 -14.71 -3.90 18.17
N ALA A 143 -15.58 -4.91 18.01
CA ALA A 143 -16.59 -5.26 19.00
C ALA A 143 -16.00 -5.68 20.37
N GLY A 144 -14.71 -6.00 20.47
CA GLY A 144 -14.01 -6.30 21.72
C GLY A 144 -13.23 -5.12 22.31
N ALA A 145 -13.27 -3.93 21.68
CA ALA A 145 -12.45 -2.79 22.08
C ALA A 145 -12.69 -2.33 23.54
N ALA A 146 -13.94 -2.39 24.02
CA ALA A 146 -14.27 -2.00 25.40
C ALA A 146 -13.64 -2.95 26.43
N ALA A 147 -13.80 -4.26 26.24
CA ALA A 147 -13.18 -5.27 27.11
C ALA A 147 -11.65 -5.19 27.06
N TRP A 148 -11.09 -4.92 25.87
CA TRP A 148 -9.67 -4.67 25.72
C TRP A 148 -9.19 -3.44 26.48
N SER A 149 -9.94 -2.33 26.42
CA SER A 149 -9.62 -1.10 27.15
C SER A 149 -9.60 -1.35 28.65
N GLU A 150 -10.54 -2.14 29.18
CA GLU A 150 -10.56 -2.53 30.60
C GLU A 150 -9.35 -3.41 30.96
N PHE A 151 -9.07 -4.45 30.16
CA PHE A 151 -7.91 -5.32 30.33
C PHE A 151 -6.58 -4.56 30.32
N SER A 152 -6.39 -3.67 29.34
CA SER A 152 -5.15 -2.89 29.18
C SER A 152 -4.97 -1.81 30.26
N SER A 153 -6.06 -1.38 30.91
CA SER A 153 -6.03 -0.37 31.98
C SER A 153 -5.87 -0.97 33.38
N GLN A 154 -5.74 -2.30 33.50
CA GLN A 154 -5.52 -2.95 34.79
C GLN A 154 -4.23 -2.44 35.45
N PRO A 155 -4.20 -2.29 36.79
CA PRO A 155 -3.02 -1.81 37.49
C PRO A 155 -1.87 -2.83 37.43
N TRP A 156 -0.67 -2.33 37.17
CA TRP A 156 0.56 -3.12 37.10
C TRP A 156 1.45 -2.86 38.32
N THR A 157 1.87 -3.94 38.99
CA THR A 157 2.96 -3.89 39.97
C THR A 157 4.29 -4.14 39.26
N ASP A 158 5.40 -3.67 39.84
CA ASP A 158 6.74 -3.92 39.29
C ASP A 158 7.02 -5.42 39.07
N GLU A 159 6.56 -6.27 40.00
CA GLU A 159 6.68 -7.72 39.89
C GLU A 159 5.88 -8.28 38.70
N ARG A 160 4.62 -7.85 38.53
CA ARG A 160 3.77 -8.27 37.41
C ARG A 160 4.35 -7.81 36.08
N SER A 161 4.87 -6.58 36.02
CA SER A 161 5.54 -6.04 34.82
C SER A 161 6.79 -6.84 34.46
N ALA A 162 7.69 -7.10 35.41
CA ALA A 162 8.88 -7.89 35.16
C ALA A 162 8.57 -9.33 34.73
N ARG A 163 7.49 -9.91 35.29
CA ARG A 163 7.00 -11.23 34.87
C ARG A 163 6.47 -11.20 33.44
N PHE A 164 5.65 -10.21 33.12
CA PHE A 164 5.10 -10.02 31.78
C PHE A 164 6.19 -9.80 30.74
N ASP A 165 7.20 -8.98 31.02
CA ASP A 165 8.35 -8.80 30.13
C ASP A 165 9.04 -10.13 29.83
N THR A 166 9.26 -10.96 30.86
CA THR A 166 9.81 -12.31 30.70
C THR A 166 8.92 -13.19 29.81
N CYS A 167 7.61 -13.13 30.01
CA CYS A 167 6.63 -13.89 29.23
C CYS A 167 6.54 -13.42 27.77
N VAL A 168 6.61 -12.13 27.52
CA VAL A 168 6.66 -11.54 26.17
C VAL A 168 7.95 -11.94 25.46
N GLN A 169 9.10 -11.90 26.14
CA GLN A 169 10.36 -12.35 25.54
C GLN A 169 10.32 -13.84 25.17
N ARG A 170 9.67 -14.67 25.99
CA ARG A 170 9.42 -16.08 25.64
C ARG A 170 8.46 -16.20 24.46
N ALA A 171 7.39 -15.42 24.43
CA ALA A 171 6.40 -15.43 23.37
C ALA A 171 7.00 -15.01 22.02
N ARG A 172 7.98 -14.09 21.99
CA ARG A 172 8.76 -13.72 20.79
C ARG A 172 9.61 -14.87 20.22
N GLY A 173 9.85 -15.93 21.01
CA GLY A 173 10.43 -17.17 20.50
C GLY A 173 9.44 -18.03 19.70
N THR A 174 8.15 -17.70 19.74
CA THR A 174 7.06 -18.42 19.06
C THR A 174 6.39 -17.55 17.99
N VAL A 175 6.06 -16.30 18.34
CA VAL A 175 5.41 -15.34 17.44
C VAL A 175 6.48 -14.43 16.84
N PRO A 176 6.62 -14.39 15.51
CA PRO A 176 7.54 -13.47 14.85
C PRO A 176 7.28 -12.01 15.20
N SER A 177 8.34 -11.22 15.35
CA SER A 177 8.24 -9.77 15.53
C SER A 177 8.10 -9.09 14.16
N LEU A 178 7.17 -8.15 14.04
CA LEU A 178 7.10 -7.26 12.89
C LEU A 178 8.00 -6.04 13.10
N ASP A 179 9.29 -6.29 13.29
CA ASP A 179 10.27 -5.21 13.40
C ASP A 179 10.21 -4.32 12.15
N ASP A 180 10.26 -3.01 12.35
CA ASP A 180 10.21 -2.00 11.27
C ASP A 180 8.86 -1.92 10.51
N TYR A 181 7.76 -2.44 11.10
CA TYR A 181 6.41 -2.41 10.53
C TYR A 181 6.04 -1.02 9.97
N SER A 182 6.19 0.03 10.75
CA SER A 182 5.73 1.37 10.35
C SER A 182 6.46 1.92 9.12
N ASN A 183 7.80 1.77 9.04
CA ASN A 183 8.56 2.28 7.90
C ASN A 183 8.25 1.50 6.61
N ARG A 184 8.11 0.17 6.72
CA ARG A 184 7.76 -0.69 5.59
C ARG A 184 6.35 -0.37 5.08
N THR A 185 5.38 -0.33 5.99
CA THR A 185 3.98 -0.06 5.66
C THR A 185 3.78 1.34 5.06
N GLN A 186 4.45 2.36 5.58
CA GLN A 186 4.37 3.72 5.00
C GLN A 186 4.88 3.78 3.57
N SER A 187 5.98 3.08 3.26
CA SER A 187 6.52 3.04 1.90
C SER A 187 5.59 2.29 0.96
N LEU A 188 5.06 1.13 1.38
CA LEU A 188 4.09 0.36 0.60
C LEU A 188 2.79 1.14 0.34
N VAL A 189 2.25 1.83 1.34
CA VAL A 189 1.06 2.67 1.17
C VAL A 189 1.30 3.76 0.14
N ARG A 190 2.45 4.46 0.20
CA ARG A 190 2.81 5.48 -0.78
C ARG A 190 2.88 4.90 -2.20
N LEU A 191 3.56 3.75 -2.37
CA LEU A 191 3.72 3.10 -3.67
C LEU A 191 2.38 2.62 -4.24
N ASN A 192 1.56 1.97 -3.41
CA ASN A 192 0.22 1.54 -3.79
C ASN A 192 -0.66 2.73 -4.19
N ASN A 193 -0.62 3.84 -3.45
CA ASN A 193 -1.40 5.05 -3.78
C ASN A 193 -0.95 5.66 -5.10
N ALA A 194 0.36 5.81 -5.30
CA ALA A 194 0.90 6.36 -6.55
C ALA A 194 0.56 5.47 -7.76
N ALA A 195 0.62 4.14 -7.61
CA ALA A 195 0.25 3.20 -8.66
C ALA A 195 -1.23 3.31 -9.02
N PHE A 196 -2.11 3.33 -8.02
CA PHE A 196 -3.56 3.42 -8.22
C PHE A 196 -3.99 4.78 -8.79
N GLU A 197 -3.49 5.89 -8.25
CA GLU A 197 -3.76 7.24 -8.79
C GLU A 197 -3.30 7.33 -10.25
N GLY A 198 -2.08 6.86 -10.54
CA GLY A 198 -1.60 6.82 -11.91
C GLY A 198 -2.43 5.91 -12.83
N ALA A 199 -2.94 4.79 -12.32
CA ALA A 199 -3.75 3.85 -13.09
C ALA A 199 -5.09 4.47 -13.50
N ARG A 200 -5.73 5.23 -12.60
CA ARG A 200 -6.99 5.95 -12.89
C ARG A 200 -6.86 6.94 -14.05
N ASP A 201 -5.69 7.56 -14.17
CA ASP A 201 -5.38 8.53 -15.24
C ASP A 201 -4.83 7.87 -16.52
N ASP A 202 -4.70 6.54 -16.56
CA ASP A 202 -4.19 5.84 -17.73
C ASP A 202 -5.14 5.97 -18.93
N PRO A 203 -4.66 6.26 -20.15
CA PRO A 203 -5.51 6.37 -21.33
C PRO A 203 -6.39 5.15 -21.59
N THR A 204 -5.93 3.94 -21.25
CA THR A 204 -6.72 2.72 -21.40
C THR A 204 -7.87 2.63 -20.40
N VAL A 205 -7.71 3.22 -19.21
CA VAL A 205 -8.74 3.32 -18.17
C VAL A 205 -9.71 4.45 -18.48
N THR A 206 -9.21 5.64 -18.82
CA THR A 206 -10.08 6.80 -19.14
C THR A 206 -10.95 6.58 -20.38
N ALA A 207 -10.51 5.72 -21.30
CA ALA A 207 -11.28 5.33 -22.48
C ALA A 207 -12.57 4.56 -22.16
N THR A 208 -12.71 3.96 -20.97
CA THR A 208 -13.91 3.18 -20.60
C THR A 208 -15.00 4.03 -19.95
N TRP A 209 -14.70 5.29 -19.61
CA TRP A 209 -15.61 6.14 -18.81
C TRP A 209 -16.92 6.47 -19.54
N ASP A 210 -16.88 6.66 -20.85
CA ASP A 210 -18.09 6.95 -21.64
C ASP A 210 -19.06 5.77 -21.65
N ASP A 211 -18.54 4.54 -21.83
CA ASP A 211 -19.33 3.32 -21.82
C ASP A 211 -19.91 3.05 -20.43
N TRP A 212 -19.12 3.25 -19.38
CA TRP A 212 -19.59 3.16 -17.99
C TRP A 212 -20.71 4.17 -17.71
N ARG A 213 -20.55 5.44 -18.09
CA ARG A 213 -21.59 6.47 -17.90
C ARG A 213 -22.86 6.13 -18.67
N GLY A 214 -22.74 5.64 -19.91
CA GLY A 214 -23.88 5.17 -20.70
C GLY A 214 -24.63 4.05 -19.99
N CYS A 215 -23.91 3.05 -19.46
CA CYS A 215 -24.49 1.97 -18.68
C CYS A 215 -25.20 2.48 -17.40
N MET A 216 -24.58 3.41 -16.66
CA MET A 216 -25.19 3.98 -15.45
C MET A 216 -26.47 4.77 -15.74
N GLN A 217 -26.51 5.48 -16.87
CA GLN A 217 -27.71 6.18 -17.34
C GLN A 217 -28.83 5.19 -17.72
N ASP A 218 -28.50 4.11 -18.42
CA ASP A 218 -29.46 3.06 -18.78
C ASP A 218 -30.00 2.32 -17.54
N ALA A 219 -29.16 2.15 -16.52
CA ALA A 219 -29.54 1.65 -15.20
C ALA A 219 -30.36 2.66 -14.37
N ARG A 220 -30.58 3.88 -14.88
CA ARG A 220 -31.35 4.96 -14.24
C ARG A 220 -30.78 5.42 -12.90
N VAL A 221 -29.47 5.32 -12.71
CA VAL A 221 -28.80 5.94 -11.56
C VAL A 221 -28.84 7.45 -11.76
N GLY A 222 -29.47 8.16 -10.81
CA GLY A 222 -29.77 9.59 -10.97
C GLY A 222 -28.55 10.50 -10.87
N ASP A 223 -27.78 10.35 -9.80
CA ASP A 223 -26.54 11.10 -9.56
C ASP A 223 -25.35 10.20 -9.89
N VAL A 224 -24.61 10.53 -10.95
CA VAL A 224 -23.48 9.72 -11.46
C VAL A 224 -22.26 10.63 -11.54
N ALA A 225 -21.16 10.16 -10.97
CA ALA A 225 -19.88 10.86 -11.02
C ALA A 225 -19.35 11.01 -12.46
N SER A 226 -18.32 11.86 -12.63
CA SER A 226 -17.64 12.02 -13.91
C SER A 226 -16.96 10.75 -14.42
N ASP A 227 -16.55 9.88 -13.50
CA ASP A 227 -15.80 8.67 -13.76
C ASP A 227 -16.12 7.64 -12.65
N PRO A 228 -15.84 6.33 -12.89
CA PRO A 228 -16.22 5.30 -11.94
C PRO A 228 -15.58 5.47 -10.56
N SER A 229 -14.36 6.01 -10.49
CA SER A 229 -13.66 6.19 -9.22
C SER A 229 -14.20 7.34 -8.36
N GLY A 230 -15.11 8.15 -8.90
CA GLY A 230 -15.88 9.14 -8.16
C GLY A 230 -17.20 8.61 -7.58
N MET A 231 -17.53 7.34 -7.77
CA MET A 231 -18.65 6.68 -7.09
C MET A 231 -18.21 6.03 -5.76
N PRO A 232 -19.03 6.10 -4.70
CA PRO A 232 -20.23 6.91 -4.59
C PRO A 232 -19.90 8.40 -4.63
N THR A 233 -20.84 9.23 -5.11
CA THR A 233 -20.69 10.69 -5.01
C THR A 233 -20.65 11.13 -3.55
N LEU A 234 -20.16 12.34 -3.26
CA LEU A 234 -20.18 12.86 -1.89
C LEU A 234 -21.61 12.97 -1.33
N GLU A 235 -22.59 13.28 -2.18
CA GLU A 235 -24.00 13.31 -1.79
C GLU A 235 -24.53 11.91 -1.46
N MET A 236 -24.18 10.89 -2.26
CA MET A 236 -24.50 9.50 -1.93
C MET A 236 -23.81 9.04 -0.65
N ALA A 237 -22.54 9.42 -0.45
CA ALA A 237 -21.77 9.04 0.72
C ALA A 237 -22.38 9.61 2.02
N ASP A 238 -22.93 10.83 1.97
CA ASP A 238 -23.68 11.45 3.07
C ASP A 238 -25.07 10.81 3.24
N ARG A 239 -25.84 10.69 2.15
CA ARG A 239 -27.18 10.11 2.15
C ARG A 239 -27.23 8.69 2.72
N PHE A 240 -26.25 7.88 2.36
CA PHE A 240 -26.15 6.48 2.78
C PHE A 240 -25.22 6.28 3.97
N GLU A 241 -24.63 7.36 4.51
CA GLU A 241 -23.72 7.31 5.65
C GLU A 241 -22.54 6.33 5.44
N THR A 242 -22.09 6.11 4.20
CA THR A 242 -21.08 5.09 3.81
C THR A 242 -19.72 5.21 4.51
N LEU A 243 -19.45 6.38 5.13
CA LEU A 243 -18.23 6.65 5.88
C LEU A 243 -18.36 6.29 7.36
N ASP A 244 -19.58 6.13 7.88
CA ASP A 244 -19.86 5.65 9.22
C ASP A 244 -19.83 4.11 9.22
N SER A 245 -18.88 3.53 9.96
CA SER A 245 -18.76 2.07 10.04
C SER A 245 -19.78 1.41 10.97
N SER A 246 -20.63 2.20 11.64
CA SER A 246 -21.70 1.73 12.52
C SER A 246 -23.04 1.56 11.82
N THR A 247 -23.17 2.08 10.60
CA THR A 247 -24.38 1.99 9.79
C THR A 247 -24.37 0.75 8.91
N SER A 248 -25.57 0.33 8.52
CA SER A 248 -25.77 -0.80 7.60
C SER A 248 -26.17 -0.26 6.23
N PRO A 249 -25.77 -0.94 5.14
CA PRO A 249 -26.16 -0.56 3.80
C PRO A 249 -27.69 -0.62 3.63
N THR A 250 -28.22 0.33 2.87
CA THR A 250 -29.65 0.38 2.53
C THR A 250 -29.93 -0.39 1.23
N ASP A 251 -31.18 -0.82 1.02
CA ASP A 251 -31.57 -1.49 -0.23
C ASP A 251 -31.31 -0.60 -1.45
N ASP A 252 -31.63 0.70 -1.36
CA ASP A 252 -31.37 1.69 -2.41
C ASP A 252 -29.87 1.85 -2.72
N GLU A 253 -29.02 1.80 -1.70
CA GLU A 253 -27.57 1.83 -1.87
C GLU A 253 -27.07 0.58 -2.58
N ILE A 254 -27.51 -0.60 -2.12
CA ILE A 254 -27.12 -1.88 -2.72
C ILE A 254 -27.56 -1.93 -4.18
N GLU A 255 -28.76 -1.45 -4.53
CA GLU A 255 -29.21 -1.38 -5.92
C GLU A 255 -28.28 -0.52 -6.79
N ILE A 256 -27.94 0.68 -6.33
CA ILE A 256 -27.07 1.61 -7.06
C ILE A 256 -25.64 1.08 -7.16
N ALA A 257 -25.09 0.57 -6.07
CA ALA A 257 -23.76 -0.03 -6.01
C ALA A 257 -23.67 -1.25 -6.94
N THR A 258 -24.71 -2.09 -6.97
CA THR A 258 -24.80 -3.26 -7.84
C THR A 258 -24.84 -2.84 -9.32
N ALA A 259 -25.58 -1.78 -9.64
CA ALA A 259 -25.57 -1.21 -10.98
C ALA A 259 -24.18 -0.69 -11.37
N ASP A 260 -23.52 0.06 -10.49
CA ASP A 260 -22.15 0.55 -10.70
C ASP A 260 -21.16 -0.59 -10.94
N ALA A 261 -21.16 -1.62 -10.07
CA ALA A 261 -20.28 -2.77 -10.23
C ALA A 261 -20.49 -3.48 -11.58
N ARG A 262 -21.74 -3.67 -12.01
CA ARG A 262 -22.06 -4.25 -13.34
C ARG A 262 -21.63 -3.34 -14.47
N CYS A 263 -21.76 -2.02 -14.32
CA CYS A 263 -21.32 -1.06 -15.32
C CYS A 263 -19.80 -0.98 -15.42
N ARG A 264 -19.06 -1.07 -14.30
CA ARG A 264 -17.59 -1.15 -14.28
C ARG A 264 -17.09 -2.42 -14.96
N GLU A 265 -17.80 -3.53 -14.77
CA GLU A 265 -17.49 -4.79 -15.43
C GLU A 265 -17.74 -4.71 -16.95
N SER A 266 -18.96 -4.36 -17.34
CA SER A 266 -19.38 -4.37 -18.74
C SER A 266 -18.71 -3.32 -19.61
N SER A 267 -18.27 -2.20 -19.03
CA SER A 267 -17.45 -1.19 -19.73
C SER A 267 -15.98 -1.59 -19.86
N GLY A 268 -15.54 -2.66 -19.19
CA GLY A 268 -14.14 -3.06 -19.11
C GLY A 268 -13.28 -2.16 -18.21
N TYR A 269 -13.88 -1.23 -17.46
CA TYR A 269 -13.16 -0.36 -16.53
C TYR A 269 -12.36 -1.14 -15.50
N ARG A 270 -12.95 -2.20 -14.94
CA ARG A 270 -12.33 -2.99 -13.86
C ARG A 270 -11.03 -3.67 -14.34
N ASP A 271 -11.08 -4.32 -15.51
CA ASP A 271 -9.93 -4.95 -16.14
C ASP A 271 -8.86 -3.94 -16.54
N ALA A 272 -9.26 -2.81 -17.14
CA ALA A 272 -8.33 -1.76 -17.54
C ALA A 272 -7.60 -1.17 -16.32
N LEU A 273 -8.33 -0.89 -15.23
CA LEU A 273 -7.76 -0.35 -14.00
C LEU A 273 -6.78 -1.33 -13.36
N TYR A 274 -7.17 -2.61 -13.28
CA TYR A 274 -6.31 -3.67 -12.77
C TYR A 274 -5.00 -3.77 -13.56
N GLU A 275 -5.06 -3.81 -14.89
CA GLU A 275 -3.87 -3.93 -15.72
C GLU A 275 -2.98 -2.68 -15.60
N ALA A 276 -3.58 -1.49 -15.60
CA ALA A 276 -2.84 -0.23 -15.45
C ALA A 276 -2.15 -0.14 -14.08
N GLU A 277 -2.82 -0.53 -12.99
CA GLU A 277 -2.23 -0.57 -11.65
C GLU A 277 -1.13 -1.62 -11.57
N TRP A 278 -1.38 -2.83 -12.10
CA TRP A 278 -0.38 -3.90 -12.17
C TRP A 278 0.90 -3.42 -12.85
N GLN A 279 0.80 -2.84 -14.05
CA GLN A 279 1.97 -2.35 -14.80
C GLN A 279 2.73 -1.27 -14.04
N ARG A 280 2.03 -0.42 -13.30
CA ARG A 280 2.67 0.62 -12.48
C ARG A 280 3.38 0.05 -11.26
N GLN A 281 2.89 -1.03 -10.69
CA GLN A 281 3.55 -1.70 -9.58
C GLN A 281 4.75 -2.56 -10.00
N LEU A 282 4.90 -2.89 -11.30
CA LEU A 282 6.08 -3.64 -11.78
C LEU A 282 7.39 -2.90 -11.57
N THR A 283 7.34 -1.56 -11.56
CA THR A 283 8.51 -0.72 -11.35
C THR A 283 8.26 0.31 -10.26
N VAL A 284 9.15 0.34 -9.27
CA VAL A 284 9.11 1.33 -8.19
C VAL A 284 10.32 2.27 -8.30
N PRO A 285 10.31 3.46 -7.66
CA PRO A 285 11.53 4.25 -7.48
C PRO A 285 12.66 3.41 -6.89
N HIS A 286 13.91 3.72 -7.23
CA HIS A 286 15.07 2.90 -6.90
C HIS A 286 15.25 2.72 -5.39
N ASP A 287 15.13 3.79 -4.60
CA ASP A 287 15.30 3.75 -3.15
C ASP A 287 14.24 2.86 -2.49
N ASP A 288 12.99 2.92 -2.99
CA ASP A 288 11.91 2.03 -2.58
C ASP A 288 12.20 0.58 -3.01
N GLY A 289 12.74 0.39 -4.21
CA GLY A 289 13.16 -0.91 -4.72
C GLY A 289 14.26 -1.56 -3.89
N GLU A 290 15.28 -0.79 -3.47
CA GLU A 290 16.32 -1.25 -2.56
C GLU A 290 15.74 -1.64 -1.19
N LEU A 291 14.84 -0.82 -0.63
CA LEU A 291 14.14 -1.13 0.61
C LEU A 291 13.37 -2.46 0.51
N LEU A 292 12.59 -2.64 -0.56
CA LEU A 292 11.81 -3.86 -0.79
C LEU A 292 12.70 -5.07 -1.07
N SER A 293 13.83 -4.89 -1.75
CA SER A 293 14.80 -5.97 -2.04
C SER A 293 15.43 -6.58 -0.79
N GLY A 294 15.48 -5.81 0.31
CA GLY A 294 15.93 -6.30 1.62
C GLY A 294 14.93 -7.19 2.35
N ILE A 295 13.69 -7.30 1.85
CA ILE A 295 12.62 -8.08 2.48
C ILE A 295 12.64 -9.50 1.93
N ASP A 296 12.88 -10.46 2.83
CA ASP A 296 12.62 -11.88 2.54
C ASP A 296 11.11 -12.13 2.55
N THR A 297 10.49 -12.04 1.37
CA THR A 297 9.04 -12.23 1.20
C THR A 297 8.57 -13.65 1.54
N ALA A 298 9.44 -14.66 1.48
CA ALA A 298 9.10 -16.02 1.88
C ALA A 298 9.05 -16.14 3.40
N ALA A 299 10.03 -15.55 4.09
CA ALA A 299 10.02 -15.43 5.55
C ALA A 299 8.82 -14.60 6.02
N LEU A 300 8.54 -13.45 5.40
CA LEU A 300 7.38 -12.62 5.71
C LEU A 300 6.05 -13.38 5.53
N ALA A 301 5.92 -14.16 4.45
CA ALA A 301 4.74 -14.98 4.22
C ALA A 301 4.58 -16.06 5.31
N ALA A 302 5.68 -16.68 5.74
CA ALA A 302 5.68 -17.64 6.84
C ALA A 302 5.30 -16.97 8.17
N ASP A 303 5.82 -15.77 8.44
CA ASP A 303 5.49 -15.01 9.65
C ASP A 303 4.00 -14.63 9.70
N ASN A 304 3.47 -14.15 8.57
CA ASN A 304 2.05 -13.84 8.42
C ASN A 304 1.17 -15.08 8.61
N ALA A 305 1.61 -16.25 8.15
CA ALA A 305 0.88 -17.51 8.33
C ALA A 305 0.90 -17.98 9.79
N GLU A 306 2.04 -17.83 10.47
CA GLU A 306 2.18 -18.19 11.88
C GLU A 306 1.31 -17.32 12.79
N ILE A 307 1.28 -16.00 12.55
CA ILE A 307 0.40 -15.10 13.29
C ILE A 307 -1.07 -15.48 13.09
N ARG A 308 -1.49 -15.74 11.83
CA ARG A 308 -2.86 -16.20 11.53
C ARG A 308 -3.21 -17.53 12.22
N ARG A 309 -2.26 -18.46 12.28
CA ARG A 309 -2.42 -19.74 12.99
C ARG A 309 -2.62 -19.53 14.49
N VAL A 310 -1.78 -18.70 15.11
CA VAL A 310 -1.89 -18.36 16.54
C VAL A 310 -3.24 -17.72 16.85
N LEU A 311 -3.69 -16.77 16.01
CA LEU A 311 -5.00 -16.15 16.16
C LEU A 311 -6.13 -17.18 16.06
N ALA A 312 -6.09 -18.08 15.08
CA ALA A 312 -7.10 -19.11 14.91
C ALA A 312 -7.16 -20.11 16.08
N GLU A 313 -6.02 -20.42 16.70
CA GLU A 313 -5.94 -21.40 17.79
C GLU A 313 -6.21 -20.83 19.18
N LEU A 314 -5.74 -19.61 19.45
CA LEU A 314 -5.69 -19.06 20.82
C LEU A 314 -6.71 -17.96 21.07
N THR A 315 -7.32 -17.38 20.03
CA THR A 315 -8.33 -16.33 20.24
C THR A 315 -9.52 -16.93 21.01
N PRO A 316 -9.93 -16.33 22.14
CA PRO A 316 -11.08 -16.79 22.89
C PRO A 316 -12.36 -16.70 22.04
N PRO A 317 -13.42 -17.46 22.34
CA PRO A 317 -14.67 -17.37 21.58
C PRO A 317 -15.28 -15.97 21.70
N GLN A 318 -15.91 -15.52 20.62
CA GLN A 318 -16.68 -14.28 20.62
C GLN A 318 -17.80 -14.36 21.68
N PRO A 319 -17.94 -13.36 22.57
CA PRO A 319 -19.04 -13.31 23.52
C PRO A 319 -20.39 -13.24 22.79
N PRO A 320 -21.47 -13.82 23.34
CA PRO A 320 -22.80 -13.65 22.79
C PRO A 320 -23.20 -12.17 22.81
N SER A 321 -23.70 -11.67 21.67
CA SER A 321 -24.26 -10.33 21.48
C SER A 321 -25.61 -10.16 22.18
#